data_AF-A0A2Z6MM71-F1
#
_entry.id   AF-A0A2Z6MM71-F1
#
_cell.length_a   1.000
_cell.length_b   1.000
_cell.length_c   1.000
_cell.angle_alpha   90.00
_cell.angle_beta   90.00
_cell.angle_gamma   90.00
#
_symmetry.space_group_name_H-M   'P 1'
#
loop_
_entity.id
_entity.type
_entity.pdbx_description
1 polymer ?
#
loop_
_entity_poly.entity_id
_entity_poly.type
_entity_poly.pdbx_seq_one_letter_code
_entity_poly.pdbx_strand_id
1 'polypeptide(L)'
;MKGSLQSTELEVEPDETILSKALDSGLSVPHDCKLGVCMTCPARLISGTVDQSDGMLSDDVVERGYALLCASYLRSDCIIRVIPEEELLSMQLATAND
;
A
#
# COMPACT_ATOMS: atom_id res chain seq x y z
N MET A 1 -21.56 -2.42 -10.70
CA MET A 1 -21.74 -2.92 -9.32
C MET A 1 -21.12 -1.87 -8.40
N LYS A 2 -21.93 -1.15 -7.61
CA LYS A 2 -21.43 -0.07 -6.73
C LYS A 2 -20.79 -0.75 -5.52
N GLY A 3 -19.46 -0.76 -5.45
CA GLY A 3 -18.73 -1.30 -4.31
C GLY A 3 -19.07 -0.51 -3.05
N SER A 4 -19.49 -1.20 -2.00
CA SER A 4 -19.68 -0.60 -0.69
C SER A 4 -18.32 -0.13 -0.17
N LEU A 5 -18.20 1.11 0.29
CA LEU A 5 -17.05 1.48 1.12
C LEU A 5 -17.11 0.62 2.38
N GLN A 6 -16.11 -0.24 2.54
CA GLN A 6 -15.93 -1.05 3.75
C GLN A 6 -14.58 -0.67 4.35
N SER A 7 -14.58 -0.35 5.63
CA SER A 7 -13.37 -0.05 6.41
C SER A 7 -13.26 -1.10 7.52
N THR A 8 -12.05 -1.62 7.69
CA THR A 8 -11.73 -2.61 8.72
C THR A 8 -10.54 -2.10 9.52
N GLU A 9 -10.62 -2.23 10.83
CA GLU A 9 -9.52 -1.92 11.75
C GLU A 9 -8.71 -3.20 12.02
N LEU A 10 -7.38 -3.08 11.98
CA LEU A 10 -6.45 -4.17 12.19
C LEU A 10 -5.35 -3.73 13.15
N GLU A 11 -4.98 -4.59 14.09
CA GLU A 11 -3.76 -4.44 14.88
C GLU A 11 -2.61 -5.11 14.15
N VAL A 12 -1.64 -4.33 13.67
CA VAL A 12 -0.46 -4.80 12.92
C VAL A 12 0.78 -4.66 13.80
N GLU A 13 1.57 -5.72 13.91
CA GLU A 13 2.82 -5.66 14.68
C GLU A 13 3.89 -4.81 13.95
N PRO A 14 4.83 -4.16 14.67
CA PRO A 14 5.81 -3.26 14.05
C PRO A 14 6.74 -3.92 13.01
N ASP A 15 6.94 -5.23 13.10
CA ASP A 15 7.75 -6.08 12.21
C ASP A 15 6.91 -6.88 11.20
N GLU A 16 5.60 -6.60 11.13
CA GLU A 16 4.66 -7.22 10.20
C GLU A 16 4.27 -6.22 9.10
N THR A 17 4.17 -6.71 7.86
CA THR A 17 3.66 -5.88 6.76
C THR A 17 2.15 -5.74 6.85
N ILE A 18 1.62 -4.59 6.43
CA ILE A 18 0.18 -4.36 6.39
C ILE A 18 -0.54 -5.41 5.52
N LEU A 19 0.07 -5.83 4.40
CA LEU A 19 -0.49 -6.89 3.56
C LEU A 19 -0.60 -8.21 4.30
N SER A 20 0.46 -8.65 4.98
CA SER A 20 0.45 -9.92 5.73
C SER A 20 -0.71 -9.93 6.74
N LYS A 21 -0.81 -8.88 7.56
CA LYS A 21 -1.88 -8.79 8.57
C LYS A 21 -3.27 -8.80 7.94
N ALA A 22 -3.45 -8.07 6.84
CA ALA A 22 -4.73 -8.01 6.15
C ALA A 22 -5.16 -9.39 5.62
N LEU A 23 -4.25 -10.13 5.00
CA LEU A 23 -4.52 -11.49 4.49
C LEU A 23 -4.80 -12.48 5.62
N ASP A 24 -4.04 -12.44 6.70
CA ASP A 24 -4.23 -13.30 7.87
C ASP A 24 -5.57 -13.02 8.57
N SER A 25 -6.05 -11.77 8.48
CA SER A 25 -7.36 -11.36 8.95
C SER A 25 -8.50 -11.69 7.96
N GLY A 26 -8.19 -12.38 6.86
CA GLY A 26 -9.16 -12.82 5.85
C GLY A 26 -9.61 -11.73 4.88
N LEU A 27 -8.94 -10.58 4.84
CA LEU A 27 -9.27 -9.52 3.89
C LEU A 27 -8.75 -9.84 2.50
N SER A 28 -9.57 -9.55 1.49
CA SER A 28 -9.16 -9.64 0.09
C SER A 28 -8.49 -8.33 -0.31
N VAL A 29 -7.16 -8.36 -0.38
CA VAL A 29 -6.32 -7.26 -0.87
C VAL A 29 -5.63 -7.73 -2.14
N PRO A 30 -5.62 -6.96 -3.25
CA PRO A 30 -4.89 -7.34 -4.46
C PRO A 30 -3.40 -7.45 -4.15
N HIS A 31 -2.76 -8.52 -4.64
CA HIS A 31 -1.35 -8.78 -4.46
C HIS A 31 -0.88 -9.87 -5.43
N ASP A 32 0.43 -9.92 -5.68
CA ASP A 32 1.07 -10.97 -6.48
C ASP A 32 2.44 -11.36 -5.87
N CYS A 33 3.50 -10.60 -6.14
CA CYS A 33 4.86 -11.03 -5.77
C CYS A 33 5.17 -11.01 -4.26
N LYS A 34 4.55 -10.09 -3.50
CA LYS A 34 4.85 -9.82 -2.07
C LYS A 34 6.32 -9.46 -1.77
N LEU A 35 7.02 -8.89 -2.75
CA LEU A 35 8.45 -8.53 -2.67
C LEU A 35 8.70 -7.02 -2.85
N GLY A 36 7.66 -6.18 -2.80
CA GLY A 36 7.81 -4.73 -2.94
C GLY A 36 8.06 -4.21 -4.36
N VAL A 37 7.91 -5.03 -5.41
CA VAL A 37 8.31 -4.63 -6.78
C VAL A 37 7.20 -4.63 -7.82
N CYS A 38 6.20 -5.52 -7.72
CA CYS A 38 5.23 -5.73 -8.80
C CYS A 38 4.11 -4.69 -8.88
N MET A 39 3.99 -3.79 -7.89
CA MET A 39 2.96 -2.74 -7.84
C MET A 39 1.49 -3.20 -7.72
N THR A 40 1.22 -4.50 -7.58
CA THR A 40 -0.16 -5.05 -7.51
C THR A 40 -0.86 -4.97 -6.15
N CYS A 41 -0.15 -4.55 -5.09
CA CYS A 41 -0.73 -4.31 -3.76
C CYS A 41 -0.74 -2.82 -3.35
N PRO A 42 -1.21 -1.91 -4.22
CA PRO A 42 -1.07 -0.49 -3.99
C PRO A 42 -2.10 0.03 -2.99
N ALA A 43 -1.70 1.05 -2.25
CA ALA A 43 -2.60 1.83 -1.41
C ALA A 43 -2.22 3.31 -1.42
N ARG A 44 -3.19 4.14 -1.02
CA ARG A 44 -2.98 5.51 -0.60
C ARG A 44 -2.93 5.58 0.92
N LEU A 45 -1.91 6.22 1.46
CA LEU A 45 -1.83 6.62 2.84
C LEU A 45 -2.66 7.90 3.03
N ILE A 46 -3.77 7.78 3.76
CA ILE A 46 -4.69 8.89 4.05
C ILE A 46 -4.23 9.64 5.30
N SER A 47 -3.71 8.91 6.30
CA SER A 47 -3.09 9.46 7.49
C SER A 47 -2.07 8.48 8.07
N GLY A 48 -1.16 9.00 8.90
CA GLY A 48 -0.12 8.21 9.55
C GLY A 48 1.15 8.14 8.72
N THR A 49 2.04 7.23 9.11
CA THR A 49 3.34 7.01 8.48
C THR A 49 3.67 5.53 8.43
N VAL A 50 4.26 5.12 7.32
CA VAL A 50 4.79 3.77 7.12
C VAL A 50 6.25 3.88 6.71
N ASP A 51 7.02 2.86 7.07
CA ASP A 51 8.31 2.61 6.46
C ASP A 51 8.11 1.63 5.31
N GLN A 52 8.54 2.06 4.12
CA GLN A 52 8.51 1.25 2.91
C GLN A 52 9.83 1.27 2.15
N SER A 53 10.95 1.35 2.89
CA SER A 53 12.30 1.33 2.32
C SER A 53 12.59 0.08 1.48
N ASP A 54 11.87 -1.01 1.73
CA ASP A 54 12.01 -2.28 0.99
C ASP A 54 11.20 -2.29 -0.32
N GLY A 55 10.41 -1.24 -0.59
CA GLY A 55 9.62 -1.09 -1.80
C GLY A 55 10.36 -0.40 -2.93
N MET A 56 10.01 -0.72 -4.18
CA MET A 56 10.51 -0.06 -5.38
C MET A 56 9.51 0.96 -5.94
N LEU A 57 9.17 1.96 -5.13
CA LEU A 57 8.48 3.17 -5.59
C LEU A 57 9.49 4.32 -5.76
N SER A 58 9.21 5.27 -6.65
CA SER A 58 10.00 6.50 -6.70
C SER A 58 9.70 7.38 -5.49
N ASP A 59 10.67 8.19 -5.08
CA ASP A 59 10.51 9.09 -3.94
C ASP A 59 9.30 10.02 -4.11
N ASP A 60 9.10 10.57 -5.31
CA ASP A 60 7.93 11.43 -5.64
C ASP A 60 6.59 10.71 -5.43
N VAL A 61 6.53 9.42 -5.75
CA VAL A 61 5.31 8.61 -5.59
C VAL A 61 5.06 8.33 -4.12
N VAL A 62 6.11 8.02 -3.36
CA VAL A 62 6.07 7.87 -1.90
C VAL A 62 5.60 9.17 -1.23
N GLU A 63 6.17 10.32 -1.61
CA GLU A 63 5.79 11.64 -1.08
C GLU A 63 4.34 12.01 -1.39
N ARG A 64 3.79 11.54 -2.51
CA ARG A 64 2.36 11.68 -2.87
C ARG A 64 1.44 10.75 -2.07
N GLY A 65 1.98 10.02 -1.10
CA GLY A 65 1.25 9.14 -0.20
C GLY A 65 0.84 7.83 -0.84
N TYR A 66 1.57 7.34 -1.85
CA TYR A 66 1.38 5.99 -2.36
C TYR A 66 2.26 5.01 -1.60
N ALA A 67 1.75 3.79 -1.41
CA ALA A 67 2.47 2.75 -0.72
C ALA A 67 2.20 1.36 -1.32
N LEU A 68 3.17 0.46 -1.15
CA LEU A 68 3.01 -0.97 -1.42
C LEU A 68 2.78 -1.71 -0.11
N LEU A 69 1.58 -2.28 0.08
CA LEU A 69 1.21 -2.90 1.36
C LEU A 69 2.10 -4.08 1.74
N CYS A 70 2.69 -4.78 0.76
CA CYS A 70 3.61 -5.89 0.99
C CYS A 70 5.01 -5.46 1.46
N ALA A 71 5.32 -4.18 1.43
CA ALA A 71 6.58 -3.62 1.88
C ALA A 71 6.36 -2.46 2.86
N SER A 72 5.16 -2.31 3.41
CA SER A 72 4.82 -1.22 4.33
C SER A 72 4.73 -1.72 5.77
N TYR A 73 5.59 -1.18 6.64
CA TYR A 73 5.62 -1.39 8.08
C TYR A 73 5.10 -0.16 8.82
N LEU A 74 4.23 -0.32 9.82
CA LEU A 74 3.67 0.82 10.54
C LEU A 74 4.75 1.57 11.35
N ARG A 75 4.67 2.90 11.31
CA ARG A 75 5.43 3.81 12.20
C ARG A 75 4.52 4.67 13.07
N SER A 76 3.22 4.66 12.79
CA SER A 76 2.15 5.24 13.59
C SER A 76 0.83 4.55 13.27
N ASP A 77 -0.26 4.95 13.94
CA ASP A 77 -1.61 4.61 13.49
C ASP A 77 -1.84 5.16 12.07
N CYS A 78 -2.37 4.33 11.19
CA CYS A 78 -2.52 4.63 9.76
C CYS A 78 -3.94 4.40 9.29
N ILE A 79 -4.42 5.30 8.43
CA ILE A 79 -5.59 5.07 7.60
C ILE A 79 -5.09 4.93 6.17
N ILE A 80 -5.38 3.78 5.57
CA ILE A 80 -5.00 3.50 4.18
C ILE A 80 -6.23 3.20 3.34
N ARG A 81 -6.12 3.45 2.05
CA ARG A 81 -7.14 3.08 1.07
C ARG A 81 -6.48 2.27 -0.02
N VAL A 82 -6.89 1.01 -0.16
CA VAL A 82 -6.51 0.17 -1.30
C VAL A 82 -6.99 0.86 -2.59
N ILE A 83 -6.11 0.93 -3.58
CA ILE A 83 -6.40 1.55 -4.88
C ILE A 83 -6.23 0.53 -6.02
N PRO A 84 -6.70 0.83 -7.23
CA PRO A 84 -6.37 0.02 -8.41
C PRO A 84 -4.89 0.13 -8.78
N GLU A 85 -4.31 -0.96 -9.31
CA GLU A 85 -2.94 -0.99 -9.85
C GLU A 85 -2.70 0.10 -10.89
N GLU A 86 -3.66 0.32 -11.78
CA GLU A 86 -3.61 1.34 -12.83
C GLU A 86 -3.38 2.75 -12.28
N GLU A 87 -3.93 3.05 -11.10
CA GLU A 87 -3.75 4.36 -10.45
C GLU A 87 -2.29 4.55 -9.99
N LEU A 88 -1.69 3.53 -9.37
CA LEU A 88 -0.30 3.58 -8.95
C LEU A 88 0.63 3.62 -10.16
N LEU A 89 0.40 2.75 -11.14
CA LEU A 89 1.24 2.66 -12.33
C LEU A 89 1.27 3.99 -13.09
N SER A 90 0.10 4.62 -13.25
CA SER A 90 0.00 5.94 -13.87
C SER A 90 0.83 6.99 -13.12
N MET A 91 0.85 6.94 -11.79
CA MET A 91 1.65 7.87 -10.99
C MET A 91 3.16 7.59 -11.13
N GLN A 92 3.55 6.33 -11.02
CA GLN A 92 4.96 5.92 -11.11
C GLN A 92 5.57 6.24 -12.48
N LEU A 93 4.85 5.96 -13.56
CA LEU A 93 5.31 6.25 -14.92
C LEU A 93 5.32 7.74 -15.22
N ALA A 94 4.39 8.52 -14.66
CA ALA A 94 4.41 9.98 -14.81
C ALA A 94 5.66 10.60 -14.20
N THR A 95 6.22 10.02 -13.13
CA THR A 95 7.47 10.49 -12.50
C THR A 95 8.74 9.98 -13.18
N ALA A 96 8.65 9.01 -14.08
CA ALA A 96 9.81 8.42 -14.75
C ALA A 96 10.25 9.17 -16.02
N ASN A 97 9.50 10.19 -16.45
CA ASN A 97 9.70 10.93 -17.70
C ASN A 97 10.29 12.34 -17.53
N ASP A 98 10.86 12.66 -16.37
CA ASP A 98 11.73 13.83 -16.16
C ASP A 98 13.21 13.45 -16.29
#